data_AF-A0A516NK71-F1
#
_entry.id   AF-A0A516NK71-F1
#
_cell.length_a   1.000
_cell.length_b   1.000
_cell.length_c   1.000
_cell.angle_alpha   90.00
_cell.angle_beta   90.00
_cell.angle_gamma   90.00
#
_symmetry.space_group_name_H-M   'P 1'
#
loop_
_entity.id
_entity.type
_entity.pdbx_description
1 polymer ?
#
loop_
_entity_poly.entity_id
_entity_poly.type
_entity_poly.pdbx_seq_one_letter_code
_entity_poly.pdbx_strand_id
1 'polypeptide(L)'
;MNLAQIGPLRPGPRTEIAGLYLAGASLGWGPGVEGVMLSGVGVGAAGAVLDRDLFADIRAGAVFGNTDQLPDRGSDWDPLAVATDTVLRGKKARPRRSRP
;
A
#
# COMPACT_ATOMS: atom_id res chain seq x y z
N MET A 1 -8.86 -8.22 -13.26
CA MET A 1 -7.97 -7.13 -13.72
C MET A 1 -8.14 -7.00 -15.22
N ASN A 2 -8.47 -5.81 -15.73
CA ASN A 2 -8.70 -5.61 -17.15
C ASN A 2 -7.36 -5.22 -17.82
N LEU A 3 -6.95 -5.92 -18.89
CA LEU A 3 -5.71 -5.61 -19.62
C LEU A 3 -5.68 -4.18 -20.17
N ALA A 4 -6.85 -3.57 -20.46
CA ALA A 4 -6.95 -2.18 -20.88
C ALA A 4 -6.45 -1.18 -19.81
N GLN A 5 -6.31 -1.63 -18.56
CA GLN A 5 -5.77 -0.81 -17.48
C GLN A 5 -4.25 -0.86 -17.42
N ILE A 6 -3.57 -1.59 -18.31
CA ILE A 6 -2.10 -1.72 -18.35
C ILE A 6 -1.64 -1.14 -19.68
N GLY A 7 -0.62 -0.29 -19.67
CA GLY A 7 -0.15 0.34 -20.91
C GLY A 7 1.12 1.18 -20.72
N PRO A 8 1.87 1.39 -21.81
CA PRO A 8 3.18 2.06 -21.77
C PRO A 8 3.11 3.56 -21.46
N LEU A 9 1.93 4.17 -21.57
CA LEU A 9 1.71 5.60 -21.29
C LEU A 9 1.51 5.90 -19.79
N ARG A 10 1.58 4.87 -18.94
CA ARG A 10 1.49 5.09 -17.50
C ARG A 10 2.79 5.72 -16.99
N PRO A 11 2.71 6.82 -16.24
CA PRO A 11 3.90 7.53 -15.81
C PRO A 11 4.72 6.69 -14.80
N GLY A 12 6.01 7.03 -14.73
CA GLY A 12 6.90 6.59 -13.66
C GLY A 12 6.75 7.45 -12.39
N PRO A 13 7.50 7.11 -11.33
CA PRO A 13 7.41 7.80 -10.04
C PRO A 13 8.09 9.19 -10.03
N ARG A 14 9.07 9.45 -10.90
CA ARG A 14 9.73 10.76 -11.01
C ARG A 14 8.99 11.64 -12.00
N THR A 15 8.72 12.88 -11.60
CA THR A 15 8.18 13.92 -12.47
C THR A 15 9.30 14.83 -12.97
N GLU A 16 8.99 15.69 -13.93
CA GLU A 16 9.88 16.78 -14.37
C GLU A 16 10.07 17.87 -13.30
N ILE A 17 9.18 17.94 -12.31
CA ILE A 17 9.25 18.87 -11.19
C ILE A 17 10.12 18.24 -10.10
N ALA A 18 11.27 18.86 -9.84
CA ALA A 18 12.18 18.41 -8.79
C ALA A 18 11.49 18.36 -7.42
N GLY A 19 11.64 17.25 -6.70
CA GLY A 19 11.01 17.03 -5.40
C GLY A 19 9.56 16.54 -5.45
N LEU A 20 8.92 16.49 -6.64
CA LEU A 20 7.58 15.95 -6.80
C LEU A 20 7.63 14.52 -7.36
N TYR A 21 7.03 13.59 -6.60
CA TYR A 21 6.99 12.17 -6.92
C TYR A 21 5.54 11.67 -6.97
N LEU A 22 5.30 10.69 -7.85
CA LEU A 22 3.98 10.08 -8.02
C LEU A 22 3.95 8.70 -7.36
N ALA A 23 2.82 8.39 -6.74
CA ALA A 23 2.44 7.06 -6.27
C ALA A 23 0.96 6.81 -6.60
N GLY A 24 0.57 5.55 -6.81
CA GLY A 24 -0.82 5.14 -6.90
C GLY A 24 -1.17 4.26 -8.11
N ALA A 25 -2.47 4.00 -8.23
CA ALA A 25 -3.06 3.00 -9.14
C ALA A 25 -2.94 3.35 -10.63
N SER A 26 -2.52 4.57 -10.96
CA SER A 26 -2.36 5.06 -12.33
C SER A 26 -0.94 4.89 -12.88
N LEU A 27 0.01 4.45 -12.05
CA LEU A 27 1.40 4.22 -12.45
C LEU A 27 1.59 2.85 -13.12
N GLY A 28 2.78 2.62 -13.68
CA GLY A 28 3.12 1.40 -14.43
C GLY A 28 2.81 0.08 -13.71
N TRP A 29 2.81 0.05 -12.37
CA TRP A 29 2.46 -1.12 -11.55
C TRP A 29 0.98 -1.49 -11.56
N GLY A 30 0.13 -0.67 -12.18
CA GLY A 30 -1.27 -1.00 -12.41
C GLY A 30 -2.18 -0.76 -11.20
N PRO A 31 -3.47 -1.07 -11.37
CA PRO A 31 -4.48 -0.88 -10.34
C PRO A 31 -4.49 -2.00 -9.29
N GLY A 32 -5.12 -1.72 -8.15
CA GLY A 32 -5.29 -2.68 -7.05
C GLY A 32 -4.36 -2.39 -5.87
N VAL A 33 -4.66 -2.98 -4.71
CA VAL A 33 -3.90 -2.74 -3.47
C VAL A 33 -2.42 -3.07 -3.67
N GLU A 34 -2.12 -4.19 -4.31
CA GLU A 34 -0.74 -4.61 -4.58
C GLU A 34 0.01 -3.61 -5.47
N GLY A 35 -0.56 -3.25 -6.63
CA GLY A 35 0.06 -2.28 -7.55
C GLY A 35 0.26 -0.91 -6.91
N VAL A 36 -0.71 -0.45 -6.12
CA VAL A 36 -0.60 0.80 -5.35
C VAL A 36 0.53 0.72 -4.32
N MET A 37 0.61 -0.37 -3.55
CA MET A 37 1.65 -0.55 -2.52
C MET A 37 3.05 -0.63 -3.14
N LEU A 38 3.20 -1.34 -4.26
CA LEU A 38 4.46 -1.41 -5.01
C LEU A 38 4.88 -0.05 -5.57
N SER A 39 3.90 0.73 -6.06
CA SER A 39 4.14 2.07 -6.59
C SER A 39 4.55 3.11 -5.51
N GLY A 40 4.13 2.90 -4.25
CA GLY A 40 4.43 3.81 -3.15
C GLY A 40 5.71 3.44 -2.41
N VAL A 41 5.76 2.24 -1.82
CA VAL A 41 6.76 1.85 -0.81
C VAL A 41 7.91 1.02 -1.41
N GLY A 42 7.60 0.07 -2.29
CA GLY A 42 8.56 -0.95 -2.72
C GLY A 42 9.54 -0.49 -3.80
N VAL A 43 9.06 0.14 -4.89
CA VAL A 43 9.90 0.40 -6.08
C VAL A 43 9.69 1.80 -6.66
N GLY A 44 8.53 2.41 -6.45
CA GLY A 44 8.17 3.68 -7.08
C GLY A 44 8.66 4.91 -6.32
N ALA A 45 7.75 5.57 -5.60
CA ALA A 45 8.00 6.90 -5.03
C ALA A 45 9.10 6.92 -3.96
N ALA A 46 9.02 6.06 -2.93
CA ALA A 46 9.98 6.08 -1.82
C ALA A 46 11.40 5.74 -2.27
N GLY A 47 11.57 4.74 -3.14
CA GLY A 47 12.86 4.39 -3.73
C GLY A 47 13.42 5.52 -4.60
N ALA A 48 12.55 6.20 -5.37
CA ALA A 48 12.96 7.35 -6.18
C ALA A 48 13.34 8.58 -5.36
N VAL A 49 12.72 8.80 -4.19
CA VAL A 49 13.06 9.87 -3.23
C VAL A 49 14.40 9.58 -2.56
N LEU A 50 14.60 8.34 -2.11
CA LEU A 50 15.80 7.92 -1.37
C LEU A 50 16.98 7.52 -2.27
N ASP A 51 16.77 7.49 -3.58
CA ASP A 51 17.73 7.01 -4.58
C ASP A 51 18.28 5.60 -4.27
N ARG A 52 17.38 4.70 -3.83
CA ARG A 52 17.70 3.35 -3.34
C ARG A 52 16.70 2.31 -3.84
N ASP A 53 17.19 1.09 -4.03
CA ASP A 53 16.33 -0.07 -4.30
C ASP A 53 15.76 -0.64 -2.99
N LEU A 54 14.70 -0.01 -2.50
CA LEU A 54 14.00 -0.47 -1.28
C LEU A 54 13.35 -1.85 -1.47
N PHE A 55 13.10 -2.28 -2.71
CA PHE A 55 12.47 -3.57 -2.97
C PHE A 55 13.43 -4.71 -2.73
N ALA A 56 14.69 -4.53 -3.15
CA ALA A 56 15.77 -5.43 -2.82
C ALA A 56 15.95 -5.51 -1.29
N ASP A 57 15.95 -4.37 -0.60
CA ASP A 57 16.06 -4.32 0.87
C ASP A 57 14.92 -5.08 1.56
N ILE A 58 13.66 -4.84 1.16
CA ILE A 58 12.48 -5.54 1.70
C ILE A 58 12.57 -7.05 1.45
N ARG A 59 12.97 -7.46 0.24
CA ARG A 59 13.16 -8.88 -0.10
C ARG A 59 14.30 -9.54 0.67
N ALA A 60 15.32 -8.77 1.04
CA ALA A 60 16.39 -9.21 1.92
C ALA A 60 15.98 -9.27 3.41
N GLY A 61 14.74 -8.86 3.74
CA GLY A 61 14.20 -8.90 5.10
C GLY A 61 14.34 -7.59 5.88
N ALA A 62 14.70 -6.49 5.23
CA ALA A 62 14.75 -5.19 5.88
C ALA A 62 13.35 -4.76 6.35
N VAL A 63 13.26 -4.29 7.59
CA VAL A 63 12.03 -3.77 8.19
C VAL A 63 12.16 -2.26 8.34
N PHE A 64 11.32 -1.51 7.62
CA PHE A 64 11.29 -0.05 7.65
C PHE A 64 10.25 0.52 8.63
N GLY A 65 9.36 -0.33 9.16
CA GLY A 65 8.38 0.09 10.16
C GLY A 65 9.00 0.20 11.54
N ASN A 66 8.62 1.23 12.30
CA ASN A 66 8.96 1.32 13.72
C ASN A 66 7.87 0.64 14.55
N THR A 67 8.22 -0.44 15.24
CA THR A 67 7.29 -1.19 16.09
C THR A 67 6.75 -0.36 17.25
N ASP A 68 7.53 0.59 17.77
CA ASP A 68 7.13 1.45 18.89
C ASP A 68 6.02 2.44 18.50
N GLN A 69 5.77 2.63 17.20
CA GLN A 69 4.66 3.44 16.69
C GLN A 69 3.36 2.65 16.57
N LEU A 70 3.40 1.34 16.76
CA LEU A 70 2.21 0.49 16.73
C LEU A 70 1.67 0.36 18.15
N PRO A 71 0.33 0.40 18.33
CA PRO A 71 -0.26 0.14 19.64
C PRO A 71 0.08 -1.27 20.12
N ASP A 72 0.25 -1.42 21.43
CA ASP A 72 0.47 -2.73 22.05
C ASP A 72 -0.64 -3.71 21.66
N ARG A 73 -0.22 -4.90 21.24
CA ARG A 73 -1.10 -5.98 20.79
C ARG A 73 -1.05 -7.08 21.83
N GLY A 74 -2.05 -7.12 22.70
CA GLY A 74 -2.22 -8.22 23.65
C GLY A 74 -2.45 -9.56 22.95
N SER A 75 -2.44 -10.66 23.70
CA SER A 75 -2.68 -12.02 23.17
C SER A 75 -4.02 -12.17 22.42
N ASP A 76 -5.00 -11.35 22.78
CA ASP A 76 -6.36 -11.40 22.25
C ASP A 76 -6.54 -10.45 21.05
N TRP A 77 -5.45 -9.85 20.56
CA TRP A 77 -5.49 -8.90 19.45
C TRP A 77 -5.80 -9.61 18.13
N ASP A 78 -7.02 -9.41 17.63
CA ASP A 78 -7.45 -9.92 16.33
C ASP A 78 -7.26 -8.85 15.23
N PRO A 79 -6.30 -9.03 14.30
CA PRO A 79 -6.09 -8.08 13.21
C PRO A 79 -7.32 -7.93 12.30
N LEU A 80 -8.12 -8.98 12.12
CA LEU A 80 -9.30 -8.95 11.26
C LEU A 80 -10.43 -8.18 11.92
N ALA A 81 -10.68 -8.41 13.22
CA ALA A 81 -11.65 -7.63 13.99
C ALA A 81 -11.32 -6.13 13.97
N VAL A 82 -10.05 -5.75 14.19
CA VAL A 82 -9.63 -4.34 14.14
C VAL A 82 -9.76 -3.77 12.74
N ALA A 83 -9.29 -4.47 11.70
CA ALA A 83 -9.35 -3.99 10.33
C ALA A 83 -10.79 -3.87 9.78
N THR A 84 -11.74 -4.59 10.36
CA THR A 84 -13.16 -4.58 9.97
C THR A 84 -14.05 -3.82 10.94
N ASP A 85 -13.50 -3.24 12.01
CA ASP A 85 -14.25 -2.46 12.97
C ASP A 85 -14.90 -1.26 12.29
N THR A 86 -16.22 -1.23 12.42
CA THR A 86 -17.13 -0.30 11.74
C THR A 86 -17.30 1.00 12.50
N VAL A 87 -16.90 1.01 13.78
CA VAL A 87 -16.82 2.20 14.63
C VAL A 87 -15.68 3.09 14.16
N LEU A 88 -14.49 2.52 13.89
CA LEU A 88 -13.34 3.24 13.32
C LEU A 88 -13.51 3.59 11.84
N ARG A 89 -14.24 2.78 11.06
CA ARG A 89 -14.42 2.97 9.61
C ARG A 89 -15.48 4.00 9.20
N GLY A 90 -16.17 4.64 10.14
CA GLY A 90 -17.26 5.57 9.84
C GLY A 90 -18.43 4.88 9.12
N LYS A 91 -19.37 4.30 9.88
CA LYS A 91 -20.71 3.83 9.45
C LYS A 91 -20.85 3.36 7.98
N LYS A 92 -20.06 2.39 7.55
CA LYS A 92 -20.48 1.41 6.54
C LYS A 92 -20.07 0.00 6.97
N ALA A 93 -20.72 -0.45 8.04
CA ALA A 93 -20.68 -1.85 8.45
C ALA A 93 -21.26 -2.74 7.34
N ARG A 94 -20.53 -3.79 6.95
CA ARG A 94 -21.07 -4.83 6.06
C ARG A 94 -22.18 -5.58 6.82
N PRO A 95 -23.40 -5.72 6.29
CA PRO A 95 -24.46 -6.43 6.98
C PRO A 95 -24.06 -7.88 7.22
N ARG A 96 -24.20 -8.34 8.46
CA ARG A 96 -23.92 -9.72 8.87
C ARG A 96 -24.93 -10.62 8.16
N ARG A 97 -24.49 -11.35 7.12
CA ARG A 97 -25.35 -12.30 6.42
C ARG A 97 -25.53 -13.50 7.34
N SER A 98 -26.70 -13.63 7.98
CA SER A 98 -27.10 -14.85 8.65
C SER A 98 -27.11 -15.97 7.60
N ARG A 99 -26.23 -16.96 7.73
CA ARG A 99 -26.36 -18.21 6.98
C ARG A 99 -27.43 -19.07 7.66
N PRO A 100 -28.23 -19.83 6.87
CA PRO A 100 -29.11 -20.88 7.39
C PRO A 100 -28.30 -22.03 8.00
#